data_AF-A0A2G9EHI9-F1
#
_entry.id   AF-A0A2G9EHI9-F1
#
_cell.length_a   1.000
_cell.length_b   1.000
_cell.length_c   1.000
_cell.angle_alpha   90.00
_cell.angle_beta   90.00
_cell.angle_gamma   90.00
#
_symmetry.space_group_name_H-M   'P 1'
#
loop_
_entity.id
_entity.type
_entity.pdbx_description
1 polymer ?
#
loop_
_entity_poly.entity_id
_entity_poly.type
_entity_poly.pdbx_seq_one_letter_code
_entity_poly.pdbx_strand_id
1 'polypeptide(L)'
;MKKIILNMNDLIKFIETNKNINFKSDTERKRLKNMIEKYDYSNIFSLKYFFATGRISKINNGIKEYSFRYDKKTKYKDLEKQYLKLLKLENKIREAVLIYETELKSHFKFFLEDFLKIQNIDFHFFINNLLEFDFSTKQFKKFELTEIEKEWKRQILAYSPNSYIDYCDYYHLLIKILSFGTIGKILDANYDNKKVFTLFYNYLKRDNKFSIGKIFKDLETIIILRNGLCHKESLIIFLEKGFRKNILMKGKSSRNYLLERINAISKIYEYCYNYSKKLDSSSWVKNYLKYRISNGVNGNNFKKIKIDI
;
A
#
# COMPACT_ATOMS: atom_id res chain seq x y z
N MET A 1 5.17 14.32 23.49
CA MET A 1 6.46 14.88 23.01
C MET A 1 6.21 15.69 21.75
N LYS A 2 6.51 16.99 21.76
CA LYS A 2 6.55 17.79 20.52
C LYS A 2 7.59 17.15 19.59
N LYS A 3 7.17 16.76 18.39
CA LYS A 3 8.08 16.27 17.35
C LYS A 3 9.02 17.43 17.02
N ILE A 4 10.29 17.35 17.40
CA ILE A 4 11.27 18.37 17.06
C ILE A 4 11.41 18.33 15.53
N ILE A 5 10.91 19.36 14.86
CA ILE A 5 11.10 19.54 13.41
C ILE A 5 12.46 20.24 13.27
N LEU A 6 13.49 19.47 12.94
CA LEU A 6 14.78 20.04 12.58
C LEU A 6 14.62 20.85 11.29
N ASN A 7 15.21 22.04 11.22
CA ASN A 7 15.37 22.71 9.93
C ASN A 7 16.27 21.87 9.01
N MET A 8 16.24 22.14 7.70
CA MET A 8 16.93 21.30 6.72
C MET A 8 18.45 21.19 6.99
N ASN A 9 19.10 22.26 7.43
CA ASN A 9 20.55 22.25 7.71
C ASN A 9 20.88 21.37 8.92
N ASP A 10 20.09 21.48 9.98
CA ASP A 10 20.24 20.65 11.18
C ASP A 10 19.88 19.20 10.92
N LEU A 11 18.92 18.94 10.03
CA LEU A 11 18.61 17.59 9.57
C LEU A 11 19.77 16.96 8.81
N ILE A 12 20.46 17.72 7.94
CA ILE A 12 21.66 17.22 7.24
C ILE A 12 22.78 16.92 8.25
N LYS A 13 23.05 17.80 9.21
CA LYS A 13 24.03 17.54 10.29
C LYS A 13 23.65 16.31 11.11
N PHE A 14 22.36 16.18 11.45
CA PHE A 14 21.85 15.01 12.16
C PHE A 14 22.09 13.72 11.37
N ILE A 15 21.83 13.73 10.05
CA ILE A 15 22.07 12.59 9.17
C ILE A 15 23.54 12.21 9.15
N GLU A 16 24.43 13.18 8.97
CA GLU A 16 25.87 12.96 8.94
C GLU A 16 26.37 12.30 10.23
N THR A 17 26.01 12.87 11.38
CA THR A 17 26.51 12.42 12.69
C THR A 17 25.79 11.15 13.18
N ASN A 18 24.46 11.11 13.13
CA ASN A 18 23.67 10.04 13.76
C ASN A 18 23.38 8.85 12.84
N LYS A 19 23.41 9.05 11.51
CA LYS A 19 23.26 7.97 10.53
C LYS A 19 24.61 7.54 9.93
N ASN A 20 25.70 8.18 10.35
CA ASN A 20 27.07 7.92 9.91
C ASN A 20 27.20 7.97 8.37
N ILE A 21 26.56 8.98 7.77
CA ILE A 21 26.56 9.20 6.32
C ILE A 21 27.70 10.14 5.95
N ASN A 22 28.58 9.67 5.06
CA ASN A 22 29.70 10.48 4.58
C ASN A 22 29.36 11.15 3.23
N PHE A 23 29.51 12.48 3.18
CA PHE A 23 29.37 13.29 1.98
C PHE A 23 30.76 13.69 1.46
N LYS A 24 30.98 13.52 0.15
CA LYS A 24 32.25 13.90 -0.49
C LYS A 24 32.34 15.39 -0.85
N SER A 25 31.21 16.08 -0.94
CA SER A 25 31.15 17.49 -1.33
C SER A 25 29.84 18.15 -0.90
N ASP A 26 29.80 19.48 -0.91
CA ASP A 26 28.57 20.24 -0.67
C ASP A 26 27.51 19.99 -1.74
N THR A 27 27.91 19.62 -2.95
CA THR A 27 26.99 19.18 -4.01
C THR A 27 26.22 17.92 -3.60
N GLU A 28 26.86 16.97 -2.90
CA GLU A 28 26.16 15.80 -2.35
C GLU A 28 25.14 16.19 -1.27
N ARG A 29 25.49 17.15 -0.41
CA ARG A 29 24.57 17.68 0.61
C ARG A 29 23.35 18.36 -0.03
N LYS A 30 23.57 19.20 -1.06
CA LYS A 30 22.49 19.85 -1.83
C LYS A 30 21.55 18.83 -2.47
N ARG A 31 22.09 17.76 -3.10
CA ARG A 31 21.27 16.69 -3.69
C ARG A 31 20.42 15.97 -2.66
N LEU A 32 20.95 15.68 -1.47
CA LEU A 32 20.15 15.08 -0.39
C LEU A 32 19.01 16.00 0.07
N LYS A 33 19.26 17.32 0.21
CA LYS A 33 18.19 18.28 0.55
C LYS A 33 17.05 18.24 -0.46
N ASN A 34 17.38 18.33 -1.75
CA ASN A 34 16.39 18.26 -2.84
C ASN A 34 15.61 16.94 -2.82
N MET A 35 16.28 15.82 -2.51
CA MET A 35 15.60 14.54 -2.36
C MET A 35 14.62 14.55 -1.17
N ILE A 36 15.04 15.06 -0.01
CA ILE A 36 14.19 15.13 1.19
C ILE A 36 12.96 16.00 0.94
N GLU A 37 13.13 17.14 0.27
CA GLU A 37 12.01 18.01 -0.10
C GLU A 37 11.04 17.32 -1.06
N LYS A 38 11.56 16.57 -2.04
CA LYS A 38 10.73 15.91 -3.05
C LYS A 38 10.00 14.67 -2.52
N TYR A 39 10.66 13.89 -1.66
CA TYR A 39 10.24 12.54 -1.30
C TYR A 39 10.07 12.29 0.21
N ASP A 40 10.30 13.28 1.06
CA ASP A 40 10.33 13.17 2.53
C ASP A 40 11.49 12.32 3.09
N TYR A 41 11.97 12.73 4.26
CA TYR A 41 13.03 12.06 5.00
C TYR A 41 12.70 10.59 5.29
N SER A 42 11.45 10.30 5.65
CA SER A 42 11.03 8.96 6.06
C SER A 42 11.17 7.93 4.94
N ASN A 43 10.94 8.33 3.70
CA ASN A 43 11.06 7.46 2.54
C ASN A 43 12.50 7.21 2.15
N ILE A 44 13.34 8.25 2.13
CA ILE A 44 14.77 8.09 1.82
C ILE A 44 15.44 7.19 2.85
N PHE A 45 15.17 7.44 4.12
CA PHE A 45 15.73 6.66 5.23
C PHE A 45 14.94 5.40 5.58
N SER A 46 13.97 5.02 4.75
CA SER A 46 13.37 3.68 4.81
C SER A 46 14.45 2.60 4.60
N LEU A 47 15.47 2.87 3.78
CA LEU A 47 16.60 1.97 3.53
C LEU A 47 17.44 1.62 4.77
N LYS A 48 17.21 2.27 5.92
CA LYS A 48 17.90 1.95 7.18
C LYS A 48 17.83 0.46 7.56
N TYR A 49 16.76 -0.24 7.14
CA TYR A 49 16.63 -1.69 7.35
C TYR A 49 17.67 -2.52 6.59
N PHE A 50 18.40 -1.92 5.66
CA PHE A 50 19.43 -2.59 4.87
C PHE A 50 20.86 -2.20 5.25
N PHE A 51 21.09 -0.98 5.76
CA PHE A 51 22.43 -0.48 6.07
C PHE A 51 22.71 -0.19 7.55
N ALA A 52 21.71 -0.29 8.43
CA ALA A 52 21.95 -0.23 9.87
C ALA A 52 22.79 -1.43 10.33
N THR A 53 23.72 -1.21 11.26
CA THR A 53 24.63 -2.23 11.80
C THR A 53 24.03 -3.03 12.96
N GLY A 54 22.90 -2.58 13.49
CA GLY A 54 22.21 -3.27 14.56
C GLY A 54 20.95 -2.52 15.01
N ARG A 55 20.26 -3.09 16.00
CA ARG A 55 19.11 -2.46 16.65
C ARG A 55 19.39 -2.44 18.15
N ILE A 56 19.35 -1.25 18.75
CA ILE A 56 19.46 -1.09 20.20
C ILE A 56 18.04 -0.92 20.72
N SER A 57 17.75 -1.55 21.86
CA SER A 57 16.59 -1.18 22.65
C SER A 57 17.04 -0.39 23.86
N LYS A 58 16.43 0.77 24.10
CA LYS A 58 16.57 1.53 25.33
C LYS A 58 15.22 1.54 26.05
N ILE A 59 15.22 1.47 27.37
CA ILE A 59 14.01 1.70 28.15
C ILE A 59 14.03 3.19 28.52
N ASN A 60 12.95 3.89 28.18
CA ASN A 60 12.77 5.30 28.49
C ASN A 60 11.39 5.45 29.14
N ASN A 61 11.33 5.90 30.40
CA ASN A 61 10.11 5.96 31.20
C ASN A 61 9.26 4.67 31.18
N GLY A 62 9.91 3.50 31.31
CA GLY A 62 9.24 2.19 31.27
C GLY A 62 8.83 1.72 29.86
N ILE A 63 9.00 2.55 28.82
CA ILE A 63 8.70 2.21 27.43
C ILE A 63 9.97 1.73 26.73
N LYS A 64 9.92 0.54 26.13
CA LYS A 64 11.04 0.01 25.32
C LYS A 64 11.06 0.71 23.96
N GLU A 65 11.93 1.69 23.83
CA GLU A 65 12.25 2.36 22.58
C GLU A 65 13.26 1.55 21.76
N TYR A 66 13.08 1.53 20.44
CA TYR A 66 14.00 0.85 19.54
C TYR A 66 14.67 1.86 18.61
N SER A 67 15.99 1.88 18.61
CA SER A 67 16.81 2.67 17.70
C SER A 67 17.67 1.79 16.79
N PHE A 68 18.16 2.37 15.70
CA PHE A 68 19.10 1.71 14.79
C PHE A 68 20.51 2.19 15.08
N ARG A 69 21.46 1.27 15.06
CA ARG A 69 22.89 1.54 15.19
C ARG A 69 23.51 1.68 13.79
N TYR A 70 24.49 2.58 13.65
CA TYR A 70 25.14 2.91 12.38
C TYR A 70 26.67 2.99 12.54
N ASP A 71 27.31 1.90 12.99
CA ASP A 71 28.74 1.90 13.28
C ASP A 71 29.62 2.02 12.03
N LYS A 72 29.09 1.60 10.88
CA LYS A 72 29.80 1.63 9.60
C LYS A 72 29.44 2.89 8.82
N LYS A 73 30.45 3.63 8.38
CA LYS A 73 30.28 4.79 7.48
C LYS A 73 29.64 4.35 6.17
N THR A 74 28.52 4.97 5.81
CA THR A 74 27.85 4.76 4.52
C THR A 74 28.06 5.98 3.63
N LYS A 75 28.58 5.80 2.41
CA LYS A 75 28.77 6.92 1.48
C LYS A 75 27.40 7.36 0.95
N TYR A 76 27.13 8.66 0.93
CA TYR A 76 25.86 9.19 0.44
C TYR A 76 25.54 8.72 -0.99
N LYS A 77 26.52 8.73 -1.90
CA LYS A 77 26.36 8.23 -3.28
C LYS A 77 25.79 6.81 -3.35
N ASP A 78 26.13 5.94 -2.41
CA ASP A 78 25.61 4.57 -2.39
C ASP A 78 24.14 4.55 -1.91
N LEU A 79 23.79 5.36 -0.92
CA LEU A 79 22.41 5.55 -0.44
C LEU A 79 21.52 6.13 -1.54
N GLU A 80 21.96 7.21 -2.16
CA GLU A 80 21.28 7.86 -3.27
C GLU A 80 21.05 6.88 -4.42
N LYS A 81 22.09 6.15 -4.84
CA LYS A 81 21.98 5.14 -5.90
C LYS A 81 20.93 4.08 -5.56
N GLN A 82 20.95 3.54 -4.34
CA GLN A 82 19.99 2.51 -3.94
C GLN A 82 18.56 3.05 -3.81
N TYR A 83 18.39 4.28 -3.35
CA TYR A 83 17.08 4.91 -3.27
C TYR A 83 16.49 5.18 -4.65
N LEU A 84 17.29 5.66 -5.61
CA LEU A 84 16.82 5.88 -6.98
C LEU A 84 16.38 4.58 -7.66
N LYS A 85 17.05 3.46 -7.36
CA LYS A 85 16.65 2.13 -7.83
C LYS A 85 15.32 1.68 -7.21
N LEU A 86 15.17 1.83 -5.90
CA LEU A 86 13.90 1.59 -5.20
C LEU A 86 12.77 2.40 -5.82
N LEU A 87 12.99 3.69 -6.06
CA LEU A 87 12.00 4.60 -6.63
C LEU A 87 11.52 4.17 -8.02
N LYS A 88 12.40 3.63 -8.87
CA LYS A 88 12.00 3.08 -10.18
C LYS A 88 11.02 1.92 -10.03
N LEU A 89 11.28 1.01 -9.08
CA LEU A 89 10.36 -0.08 -8.79
C LEU A 89 9.05 0.45 -8.20
N GLU A 90 9.10 1.39 -7.24
CA GLU A 90 7.92 1.99 -6.62
C GLU A 90 7.01 2.67 -7.64
N ASN A 91 7.58 3.41 -8.61
CA ASN A 91 6.80 4.05 -9.68
C ASN A 91 6.11 3.01 -10.58
N LYS A 92 6.82 1.95 -10.98
CA LYS A 92 6.22 0.86 -11.77
C LYS A 92 5.06 0.18 -11.04
N ILE A 93 5.25 -0.12 -9.76
CA ILE A 93 4.18 -0.71 -8.93
C ILE A 93 3.00 0.28 -8.80
N ARG A 94 3.27 1.57 -8.60
CA ARG A 94 2.22 2.60 -8.51
C ARG A 94 1.39 2.67 -9.81
N GLU A 95 2.04 2.70 -10.96
CA GLU A 95 1.38 2.68 -12.27
C GLU A 95 0.53 1.42 -12.43
N ALA A 96 1.08 0.24 -12.13
CA ALA A 96 0.37 -1.03 -12.26
C ALA A 96 -0.84 -1.13 -11.32
N VAL A 97 -0.75 -0.62 -10.09
CA VAL A 97 -1.91 -0.57 -9.17
C VAL A 97 -2.99 0.37 -9.71
N LEU A 98 -2.64 1.50 -10.32
CA LEU A 98 -3.60 2.43 -10.91
C LEU A 98 -4.34 1.79 -12.10
N ILE A 99 -3.62 1.11 -12.97
CA ILE A 99 -4.21 0.35 -14.10
C ILE A 99 -5.15 -0.72 -13.56
N TYR A 100 -4.71 -1.49 -12.56
CA TYR A 100 -5.56 -2.49 -11.91
C TYR A 100 -6.82 -1.88 -11.29
N GLU A 101 -6.71 -0.75 -10.58
CA GLU A 101 -7.88 -0.05 -10.02
C GLU A 101 -8.88 0.34 -11.12
N THR A 102 -8.39 0.88 -12.24
CA THR A 102 -9.23 1.24 -13.39
C THR A 102 -9.93 0.01 -13.98
N GLU A 103 -9.18 -1.05 -14.27
CA GLU A 103 -9.74 -2.28 -14.82
C GLU A 103 -10.77 -2.92 -13.87
N LEU A 104 -10.46 -2.99 -12.57
CA LEU A 104 -11.36 -3.52 -11.56
C LEU A 104 -12.69 -2.77 -11.53
N LYS A 105 -12.65 -1.43 -11.52
CA LYS A 105 -13.85 -0.58 -11.53
C LYS A 105 -14.67 -0.78 -12.80
N SER A 106 -14.02 -0.87 -13.95
CA SER A 106 -14.68 -1.15 -15.23
C SER A 106 -15.38 -2.50 -15.20
N HIS A 107 -14.71 -3.55 -14.73
CA HIS A 107 -15.33 -4.87 -14.62
C HIS A 107 -16.43 -4.93 -13.57
N PHE A 108 -16.29 -4.20 -12.47
CA PHE A 108 -17.32 -4.13 -11.44
C PHE A 108 -18.58 -3.46 -11.98
N LYS A 109 -18.44 -2.43 -12.82
CA LYS A 109 -19.55 -1.81 -13.54
C LYS A 109 -20.30 -2.83 -14.41
N PHE A 110 -19.59 -3.57 -15.25
CA PHE A 110 -20.22 -4.58 -16.12
C PHE A 110 -20.86 -5.73 -15.34
N PHE A 111 -20.22 -6.15 -14.25
CA PHE A 111 -20.81 -7.11 -13.32
C PHE A 111 -22.14 -6.60 -12.76
N LEU A 112 -22.21 -5.35 -12.31
CA LEU A 112 -23.44 -4.78 -11.79
C LEU A 112 -24.52 -4.71 -12.86
N GLU A 113 -24.19 -4.29 -14.09
CA GLU A 113 -25.15 -4.27 -15.21
C GLU A 113 -25.81 -5.64 -15.41
N ASP A 114 -25.00 -6.69 -15.53
CA ASP A 114 -25.49 -8.05 -15.71
C ASP A 114 -26.26 -8.55 -14.49
N PHE A 115 -25.70 -8.34 -13.29
CA PHE A 115 -26.26 -8.83 -12.05
C PHE A 115 -27.64 -8.23 -11.76
N LEU A 116 -27.77 -6.90 -11.86
CA LEU A 116 -29.02 -6.19 -11.62
C LEU A 116 -30.09 -6.62 -12.62
N LYS A 117 -29.73 -6.76 -13.90
CA LYS A 117 -30.63 -7.26 -14.95
C LYS A 117 -31.11 -8.68 -14.68
N ILE A 118 -30.20 -9.59 -14.29
CA ILE A 118 -30.54 -11.00 -14.00
C ILE A 118 -31.43 -11.11 -12.76
N GLN A 119 -31.14 -10.33 -11.71
CA GLN A 119 -31.93 -10.32 -10.48
C GLN A 119 -33.24 -9.52 -10.62
N ASN A 120 -33.42 -8.78 -11.71
CA ASN A 120 -34.55 -7.88 -11.94
C ASN A 120 -34.71 -6.85 -10.82
N ILE A 121 -33.61 -6.20 -10.43
CA ILE A 121 -33.54 -5.15 -9.41
C ILE A 121 -32.81 -3.93 -9.97
N ASP A 122 -33.05 -2.75 -9.40
CA ASP A 122 -32.23 -1.57 -9.68
C ASP A 122 -31.03 -1.45 -8.72
N PHE A 123 -30.11 -0.53 -9.04
CA PHE A 123 -28.93 -0.30 -8.22
C PHE A 123 -29.27 0.26 -6.83
N HIS A 124 -30.33 1.06 -6.72
CA HIS A 124 -30.77 1.63 -5.45
C HIS A 124 -31.21 0.52 -4.48
N PHE A 125 -31.95 -0.46 -4.97
CA PHE A 125 -32.34 -1.65 -4.22
C PHE A 125 -31.11 -2.47 -3.83
N PHE A 126 -30.19 -2.73 -4.77
CA PHE A 126 -28.97 -3.46 -4.48
C PHE A 126 -28.16 -2.82 -3.35
N ILE A 127 -27.86 -1.52 -3.44
CA ILE A 127 -26.98 -0.85 -2.49
C ILE A 127 -27.64 -0.71 -1.11
N ASN A 128 -28.96 -0.52 -1.04
CA ASN A 128 -29.70 -0.40 0.22
C ASN A 128 -29.87 -1.72 0.98
N ASN A 129 -29.75 -2.85 0.28
CA ASN A 129 -29.84 -4.19 0.87
C ASN A 129 -28.46 -4.80 1.17
N LEU A 130 -27.38 -4.03 1.02
CA LEU A 130 -26.07 -4.48 1.46
C LEU A 130 -26.00 -4.57 2.99
N LEU A 131 -25.33 -5.63 3.45
CA LEU A 131 -25.09 -5.91 4.87
C LEU A 131 -23.59 -5.96 5.16
N GLU A 132 -23.17 -5.37 6.27
CA GLU A 132 -21.81 -5.48 6.78
C GLU A 132 -21.79 -6.41 8.01
N PHE A 133 -20.77 -7.26 8.13
CA PHE A 133 -20.60 -8.08 9.33
C PHE A 133 -19.91 -7.27 10.43
N ASP A 134 -20.61 -7.07 11.54
CA ASP A 134 -20.05 -6.43 12.72
C ASP A 134 -19.33 -7.49 13.58
N PHE A 135 -18.00 -7.39 13.65
CA PHE A 135 -17.17 -8.31 14.43
C PHE A 135 -17.37 -8.20 15.94
N SER A 136 -17.86 -7.06 16.43
CA SER A 136 -18.07 -6.83 17.87
C SER A 136 -19.35 -7.50 18.35
N THR A 137 -20.44 -7.36 17.59
CA THR A 137 -21.74 -7.97 17.90
C THR A 137 -21.91 -9.36 17.28
N LYS A 138 -21.02 -9.75 16.36
CA LYS A 138 -21.11 -10.97 15.53
C LYS A 138 -22.40 -11.08 14.73
N GLN A 139 -22.96 -9.94 14.32
CA GLN A 139 -24.22 -9.86 13.58
C GLN A 139 -24.06 -9.06 12.30
N PHE A 140 -24.97 -9.26 11.36
CA PHE A 140 -25.08 -8.38 10.20
C PHE A 140 -25.81 -7.09 10.58
N LYS A 141 -25.26 -5.97 10.15
CA LYS A 141 -25.90 -4.66 10.20
C LYS A 141 -26.06 -4.11 8.79
N LYS A 142 -26.97 -3.14 8.64
CA LYS A 142 -27.13 -2.43 7.37
C LYS A 142 -25.82 -1.74 6.98
N PHE A 143 -25.43 -1.87 5.72
CA PHE A 143 -24.26 -1.19 5.17
C PHE A 143 -24.49 0.33 5.19
N GLU A 144 -23.53 1.08 5.73
CA GLU A 144 -23.65 2.53 5.86
C GLU A 144 -23.35 3.25 4.54
N LEU A 145 -24.40 3.81 3.92
CA LEU A 145 -24.29 4.56 2.66
C LEU A 145 -23.78 5.99 2.83
N THR A 146 -23.77 6.51 4.05
CA THR A 146 -23.40 7.90 4.35
C THR A 146 -22.01 8.28 3.84
N GLU A 147 -21.04 7.37 3.86
CA GLU A 147 -19.71 7.64 3.29
C GLU A 147 -19.72 7.73 1.76
N ILE A 148 -20.46 6.83 1.08
CA ILE A 148 -20.61 6.82 -0.37
C ILE A 148 -21.29 8.11 -0.83
N GLU A 149 -22.40 8.48 -0.17
CA GLU A 149 -23.13 9.71 -0.47
C GLU A 149 -22.29 10.96 -0.25
N LYS A 150 -21.51 11.01 0.84
CA LYS A 150 -20.58 12.13 1.09
C LYS A 150 -19.51 12.22 0.02
N GLU A 151 -18.90 11.08 -0.36
CA GLU A 151 -17.87 11.03 -1.40
C GLU A 151 -18.45 11.50 -2.75
N TRP A 152 -19.63 11.00 -3.12
CA TRP A 152 -20.35 11.41 -4.34
C TRP A 152 -20.70 12.89 -4.35
N LYS A 153 -21.37 13.39 -3.31
CA LYS A 153 -21.75 14.81 -3.19
C LYS A 153 -20.53 15.73 -3.29
N ARG A 154 -19.42 15.39 -2.63
CA ARG A 154 -18.18 16.16 -2.72
C ARG A 154 -17.66 16.27 -4.16
N GLN A 155 -17.76 15.19 -4.93
CA GLN A 155 -17.29 15.18 -6.31
C GLN A 155 -18.25 15.93 -7.23
N ILE A 156 -19.58 15.82 -7.07
CA ILE A 156 -20.55 16.56 -7.88
C ILE A 156 -20.50 18.07 -7.59
N LEU A 157 -20.42 18.48 -6.33
CA LEU A 157 -20.40 19.90 -5.96
C LEU A 157 -19.23 20.66 -6.58
N ALA A 158 -18.15 19.96 -6.97
CA ALA A 158 -17.05 20.55 -7.73
C ALA A 158 -17.40 20.91 -9.19
N TYR A 159 -18.46 20.33 -9.75
CA TYR A 159 -18.84 20.49 -11.17
C TYR A 159 -20.26 21.05 -11.37
N SER A 160 -21.22 20.78 -10.48
CA SER A 160 -22.59 21.29 -10.56
C SER A 160 -23.16 21.56 -9.15
N PRO A 161 -23.13 22.82 -8.67
CA PRO A 161 -23.58 23.16 -7.32
C PRO A 161 -25.09 23.02 -7.09
N ASN A 162 -25.90 22.99 -8.16
CA ASN A 162 -27.35 23.23 -8.10
C ASN A 162 -28.21 22.08 -8.65
N SER A 163 -27.68 20.87 -8.81
CA SER A 163 -28.45 19.73 -9.33
C SER A 163 -28.72 18.69 -8.24
N TYR A 164 -30.00 18.35 -8.03
CA TYR A 164 -30.40 17.16 -7.30
C TYR A 164 -30.26 15.97 -8.25
N ILE A 165 -29.15 15.24 -8.14
CA ILE A 165 -28.88 14.03 -8.92
C ILE A 165 -28.94 12.85 -7.95
N ASP A 166 -29.88 11.93 -8.18
CA ASP A 166 -29.82 10.63 -7.52
C ASP A 166 -28.60 9.88 -8.05
N TYR A 167 -27.69 9.54 -7.16
CA TYR A 167 -26.46 8.86 -7.54
C TYR A 167 -26.71 7.44 -8.03
N CYS A 168 -27.84 6.83 -7.67
CA CYS A 168 -28.20 5.49 -8.07
C CYS A 168 -28.53 5.43 -9.57
N ASP A 169 -29.16 6.47 -10.11
CA ASP A 169 -29.44 6.60 -11.55
C ASP A 169 -28.16 6.66 -12.39
N TYR A 170 -27.05 7.10 -11.79
CA TYR A 170 -25.75 7.27 -12.44
C TYR A 170 -24.65 6.41 -11.81
N TYR A 171 -24.99 5.21 -11.32
CA TYR A 171 -24.06 4.36 -10.58
C TYR A 171 -22.78 4.03 -11.36
N HIS A 172 -22.81 3.98 -12.68
CA HIS A 172 -21.62 3.81 -13.52
C HIS A 172 -20.58 4.92 -13.31
N LEU A 173 -21.04 6.17 -13.17
CA LEU A 173 -20.19 7.31 -12.88
C LEU A 173 -19.74 7.26 -11.41
N LEU A 174 -20.62 6.85 -10.50
CA LEU A 174 -20.28 6.64 -9.09
C LEU A 174 -19.10 5.66 -8.95
N ILE A 175 -19.21 4.46 -9.51
CA ILE A 175 -18.16 3.43 -9.42
C ILE A 175 -16.81 3.94 -9.94
N LYS A 176 -16.81 4.78 -10.97
CA LYS A 176 -15.58 5.38 -11.52
C LYS A 176 -14.89 6.29 -10.49
N ILE A 177 -15.66 7.13 -9.79
CA ILE A 177 -15.12 8.18 -8.91
C ILE A 177 -14.90 7.74 -7.47
N LEU A 178 -15.55 6.66 -7.01
CA LEU A 178 -15.35 6.11 -5.67
C LEU A 178 -13.89 5.78 -5.40
N SER A 179 -13.41 6.01 -4.18
CA SER A 179 -12.07 5.59 -3.80
C SER A 179 -11.91 4.08 -3.92
N PHE A 180 -10.68 3.63 -4.15
CA PHE A 180 -10.40 2.19 -4.22
C PHE A 180 -10.77 1.46 -2.91
N GLY A 181 -10.62 2.15 -1.77
CA GLY A 181 -11.06 1.64 -0.47
C GLY A 181 -12.57 1.48 -0.36
N THR A 182 -13.33 2.44 -0.89
CA THR A 182 -14.81 2.39 -0.89
C THR A 182 -15.32 1.23 -1.75
N ILE A 183 -14.73 1.00 -2.93
CA ILE A 183 -15.02 -0.19 -3.74
C ILE A 183 -14.71 -1.48 -2.97
N GLY A 184 -13.58 -1.52 -2.25
CA GLY A 184 -13.24 -2.64 -1.38
C GLY A 184 -14.28 -2.93 -0.31
N LYS A 185 -14.85 -1.89 0.32
CA LYS A 185 -15.93 -2.04 1.31
C LYS A 185 -17.21 -2.61 0.69
N ILE A 186 -17.61 -2.11 -0.48
CA ILE A 186 -18.77 -2.65 -1.21
C ILE A 186 -18.57 -4.13 -1.54
N LEU A 187 -17.36 -4.50 -1.99
CA LEU A 187 -17.03 -5.89 -2.28
C LEU A 187 -17.03 -6.77 -1.03
N ASP A 188 -16.60 -6.24 0.12
CA ASP A 188 -16.60 -7.00 1.38
C ASP A 188 -18.00 -7.15 2.01
N ALA A 189 -18.95 -6.31 1.60
CA ALA A 189 -20.34 -6.39 2.02
C ALA A 189 -21.04 -7.66 1.48
N ASN A 190 -22.15 -8.01 2.13
CA ASN A 190 -23.01 -9.11 1.76
C ASN A 190 -24.28 -8.59 1.06
N TYR A 191 -24.67 -9.30 0.02
CA TYR A 191 -25.98 -9.21 -0.62
C TYR A 191 -26.60 -10.60 -0.60
N ASP A 192 -27.81 -10.75 -0.04
CA ASP A 192 -28.47 -12.05 0.14
C ASP A 192 -27.58 -13.14 0.76
N ASN A 193 -26.94 -12.80 1.88
CA ASN A 193 -26.01 -13.66 2.63
C ASN A 193 -24.77 -14.12 1.84
N LYS A 194 -24.51 -13.56 0.66
CA LYS A 194 -23.30 -13.82 -0.14
C LYS A 194 -22.46 -12.56 -0.22
N LYS A 195 -21.14 -12.70 -0.03
CA LYS A 195 -20.21 -11.60 -0.28
C LYS A 195 -20.32 -11.13 -1.73
N VAL A 196 -20.45 -9.82 -1.94
CA VAL A 196 -20.41 -9.20 -3.27
C VAL A 196 -19.09 -9.56 -3.96
N PHE A 197 -17.99 -9.62 -3.21
CA PHE A 197 -16.71 -10.13 -3.65
C PHE A 197 -16.84 -11.51 -4.34
N THR A 198 -17.57 -12.45 -3.73
CA THR A 198 -17.74 -13.80 -4.27
C THR A 198 -18.56 -13.77 -5.57
N LEU A 199 -19.63 -12.98 -5.60
CA LEU A 199 -20.47 -12.81 -6.79
C LEU A 199 -19.65 -12.24 -7.95
N PHE A 200 -18.90 -11.17 -7.69
CA PHE A 200 -18.06 -10.52 -8.68
C PHE A 200 -16.91 -11.41 -9.14
N TYR A 201 -16.28 -12.16 -8.22
CA TYR A 201 -15.22 -13.11 -8.57
C TYR A 201 -15.71 -14.22 -9.51
N ASN A 202 -16.92 -14.72 -9.30
CA ASN A 202 -17.52 -15.73 -10.16
C ASN A 202 -17.84 -15.17 -11.55
N TYR A 203 -18.32 -13.93 -11.63
CA TYR A 203 -18.46 -13.20 -12.90
C TYR A 203 -17.13 -13.12 -13.67
N LEU A 204 -16.05 -12.69 -13.01
CA LEU A 204 -14.73 -12.60 -13.64
C LEU A 204 -14.22 -13.95 -14.17
N LYS A 205 -14.50 -15.05 -13.46
CA LYS A 205 -14.17 -16.40 -13.91
C LYS A 205 -14.96 -16.82 -15.13
N ARG A 206 -16.28 -16.61 -15.13
CA ARG A 206 -17.17 -16.97 -16.24
C ARG A 206 -16.76 -16.27 -17.53
N ASP A 207 -16.42 -14.98 -17.43
CA ASP A 207 -16.10 -14.15 -18.59
C ASP A 207 -14.61 -14.19 -18.97
N ASN A 208 -13.86 -15.17 -18.43
CA ASN A 208 -12.46 -15.42 -18.75
C ASN A 208 -11.52 -14.22 -18.46
N LYS A 209 -11.89 -13.33 -17.52
CA LYS A 209 -11.13 -12.13 -17.15
C LYS A 209 -10.00 -12.48 -16.15
N PHE A 210 -9.15 -13.41 -16.58
CA PHE A 210 -8.19 -14.10 -15.72
C PHE A 210 -7.11 -13.21 -15.10
N SER A 211 -6.73 -12.09 -15.71
CA SER A 211 -5.72 -11.17 -15.15
C SER A 211 -6.19 -10.60 -13.81
N ILE A 212 -7.37 -9.99 -13.79
CA ILE A 212 -7.97 -9.39 -12.59
C ILE A 212 -8.30 -10.49 -11.58
N GLY A 213 -8.94 -11.58 -12.01
CA GLY A 213 -9.29 -12.70 -11.14
C GLY A 213 -8.09 -13.33 -10.41
N LYS A 214 -6.89 -13.30 -10.99
CA LYS A 214 -5.67 -13.84 -10.37
C LYS A 214 -5.18 -13.03 -9.17
N ILE A 215 -5.45 -11.74 -9.13
CA ILE A 215 -4.98 -10.82 -8.08
C ILE A 215 -6.11 -10.36 -7.14
N PHE A 216 -7.35 -10.66 -7.51
CA PHE A 216 -8.55 -10.33 -6.74
C PHE A 216 -8.52 -10.87 -5.30
N LYS A 217 -7.92 -12.04 -5.06
CA LYS A 217 -7.77 -12.60 -3.70
C LYS A 217 -6.89 -11.76 -2.77
N ASP A 218 -5.98 -10.96 -3.33
CA ASP A 218 -5.10 -10.05 -2.59
C ASP A 218 -5.65 -8.62 -2.51
N LEU A 219 -6.92 -8.39 -2.94
CA LEU A 219 -7.52 -7.07 -3.09
C LEU A 219 -7.41 -6.19 -1.85
N GLU A 220 -7.72 -6.73 -0.65
CA GLU A 220 -7.60 -5.99 0.61
C GLU A 220 -6.18 -5.41 0.77
N THR A 221 -5.17 -6.24 0.52
CA THR A 221 -3.77 -5.83 0.67
C THR A 221 -3.30 -4.93 -0.47
N ILE A 222 -3.83 -5.11 -1.68
CA ILE A 222 -3.59 -4.22 -2.82
C ILE A 222 -4.19 -2.82 -2.58
N ILE A 223 -5.36 -2.72 -1.96
CA ILE A 223 -5.95 -1.42 -1.56
C ILE A 223 -5.05 -0.73 -0.54
N ILE A 224 -4.54 -1.45 0.46
CA ILE A 224 -3.58 -0.90 1.43
C ILE A 224 -2.30 -0.45 0.73
N LEU A 225 -1.78 -1.23 -0.23
CA LEU A 225 -0.63 -0.89 -1.05
C LEU A 225 -0.87 0.41 -1.84
N ARG A 226 -2.00 0.49 -2.54
CA ARG A 226 -2.42 1.67 -3.30
C ARG A 226 -2.44 2.91 -2.43
N ASN A 227 -3.12 2.83 -1.29
CA ASN A 227 -3.25 3.95 -0.36
C ASN A 227 -1.88 4.39 0.17
N GLY A 228 -1.02 3.45 0.56
CA GLY A 228 0.36 3.75 0.93
C GLY A 228 1.11 4.50 -0.17
N LEU A 229 1.12 3.96 -1.38
CA LEU A 229 1.85 4.53 -2.51
C LEU A 229 1.32 5.91 -2.96
N CYS A 230 0.01 6.17 -2.82
CA CYS A 230 -0.60 7.48 -3.07
C CYS A 230 -0.11 8.56 -2.10
N HIS A 231 0.08 8.20 -0.83
CA HIS A 231 0.70 9.08 0.18
C HIS A 231 2.23 9.11 0.09
N LYS A 232 2.79 8.67 -1.04
CA LYS A 232 4.22 8.54 -1.30
C LYS A 232 4.96 7.65 -0.29
N GLU A 233 4.27 6.74 0.42
CA GLU A 233 4.93 5.81 1.34
C GLU A 233 5.83 4.84 0.56
N SER A 234 7.06 4.65 1.04
CA SER A 234 7.97 3.67 0.44
C SER A 234 7.47 2.22 0.61
N LEU A 235 7.72 1.37 -0.40
CA LEU A 235 7.45 -0.07 -0.34
C LEU A 235 8.11 -0.75 0.87
N ILE A 236 9.26 -0.25 1.32
CA ILE A 236 9.95 -0.77 2.51
C ILE A 236 9.12 -0.50 3.77
N ILE A 237 8.53 0.70 3.89
CA ILE A 237 7.66 1.04 5.02
C ILE A 237 6.40 0.18 4.99
N PHE A 238 5.83 -0.01 3.80
CA PHE A 238 4.71 -0.91 3.59
C PHE A 238 5.03 -2.33 4.08
N LEU A 239 6.18 -2.91 3.72
CA LEU A 239 6.62 -4.23 4.20
C LEU A 239 6.89 -4.25 5.71
N GLU A 240 7.56 -3.23 6.26
CA GLU A 240 7.84 -3.12 7.69
C GLU A 240 6.57 -3.12 8.54
N LYS A 241 5.49 -2.46 8.10
CA LYS A 241 4.20 -2.48 8.81
C LYS A 241 3.66 -3.91 8.93
N GLY A 242 3.79 -4.73 7.88
CA GLY A 242 3.43 -6.15 7.91
C GLY A 242 4.31 -6.94 8.88
N PHE A 243 5.63 -6.74 8.83
CA PHE A 243 6.58 -7.38 9.75
C PHE A 243 6.27 -7.06 11.22
N ARG A 244 6.01 -5.79 11.55
CA ARG A 244 5.65 -5.38 12.91
C ARG A 244 4.33 -5.97 13.37
N LYS A 245 3.33 -6.02 12.48
CA LYS A 245 2.03 -6.62 12.80
C LYS A 245 2.17 -8.12 13.10
N ASN A 246 3.02 -8.86 12.37
CA ASN A 246 3.34 -10.25 12.69
C ASN A 246 3.92 -10.40 14.11
N ILE A 247 4.83 -9.51 14.52
CA ILE A 247 5.39 -9.54 15.88
C ILE A 247 4.30 -9.29 16.93
N LEU A 248 3.46 -8.28 16.72
CA LEU A 248 2.40 -7.91 17.65
C LEU A 248 1.31 -9.00 17.79
N MET A 249 1.04 -9.72 16.70
CA MET A 249 0.01 -10.77 16.64
C MET A 249 0.57 -12.17 16.92
N LYS A 250 1.86 -12.29 17.26
CA LYS A 250 2.48 -13.58 17.57
C LYS A 250 1.71 -14.28 18.70
N GLY A 251 1.26 -15.51 18.45
CA GLY A 251 0.43 -16.28 19.39
C GLY A 251 -1.04 -15.88 19.46
N LYS A 252 -1.46 -14.80 18.79
CA LYS A 252 -2.86 -14.33 18.72
C LYS A 252 -3.53 -14.58 17.37
N SER A 253 -2.73 -14.73 16.31
CA SER A 253 -3.23 -15.01 14.96
C SER A 253 -2.22 -15.85 14.20
N SER A 254 -2.72 -16.77 13.37
CA SER A 254 -1.93 -17.51 12.38
C SER A 254 -1.67 -16.73 11.09
N ARG A 255 -2.33 -15.56 10.92
CA ARG A 255 -2.22 -14.73 9.71
C ARG A 255 -0.82 -14.14 9.55
N ASN A 256 -0.24 -14.26 8.35
CA ASN A 256 1.08 -13.73 8.04
C ASN A 256 0.98 -12.44 7.22
N TYR A 257 0.86 -11.32 7.92
CA TYR A 257 0.70 -9.98 7.35
C TYR A 257 1.90 -9.52 6.50
N LEU A 258 3.12 -9.96 6.81
CA LEU A 258 4.27 -9.67 5.94
C LEU A 258 4.15 -10.40 4.60
N LEU A 259 3.78 -11.68 4.63
CA LEU A 259 3.65 -12.49 3.43
C LEU A 259 2.53 -11.97 2.52
N GLU A 260 1.40 -11.56 3.08
CA GLU A 260 0.32 -10.91 2.31
C GLU A 260 0.81 -9.67 1.55
N ARG A 261 1.63 -8.84 2.21
CA ARG A 261 2.22 -7.65 1.59
C ARG A 261 3.23 -7.99 0.50
N ILE A 262 4.05 -9.01 0.71
CA ILE A 262 4.98 -9.55 -0.31
C ILE A 262 4.19 -10.09 -1.51
N ASN A 263 3.10 -10.81 -1.27
CA ASN A 263 2.25 -11.38 -2.31
C ASN A 263 1.56 -10.27 -3.11
N ALA A 264 0.98 -9.27 -2.47
CA ALA A 264 0.37 -8.14 -3.14
C ALA A 264 1.36 -7.41 -4.08
N ILE A 265 2.59 -7.12 -3.61
CA ILE A 265 3.63 -6.52 -4.47
C ILE A 265 3.99 -7.47 -5.62
N SER A 266 4.19 -8.76 -5.33
CA SER A 266 4.58 -9.76 -6.35
C SER A 266 3.51 -9.91 -7.44
N LYS A 267 2.24 -9.90 -7.05
CA LYS A 267 1.10 -10.05 -7.95
C LYS A 267 0.89 -8.83 -8.83
N ILE A 268 0.99 -7.63 -8.26
CA ILE A 268 0.98 -6.38 -9.05
C ILE A 268 2.20 -6.29 -9.97
N TYR A 269 3.37 -6.73 -9.49
CA TYR A 269 4.58 -6.80 -10.30
C TYR A 269 4.39 -7.72 -11.51
N GLU A 270 3.89 -8.94 -11.30
CA GLU A 270 3.57 -9.89 -12.36
C GLU A 270 2.54 -9.31 -13.34
N TYR A 271 1.50 -8.67 -12.82
CA TYR A 271 0.46 -8.00 -13.59
C TYR A 271 1.02 -6.87 -14.48
N CYS A 272 1.95 -6.05 -13.97
CA CYS A 272 2.66 -5.01 -14.73
C CYS A 272 3.35 -5.54 -16.00
N TYR A 273 3.75 -6.81 -16.00
CA TYR A 273 4.40 -7.46 -17.13
C TYR A 273 3.48 -8.45 -17.86
N ASN A 274 2.16 -8.33 -17.75
CA ASN A 274 1.20 -9.27 -18.33
C ASN A 274 1.52 -10.73 -17.98
N TYR A 275 2.03 -10.97 -16.78
CA TYR A 275 2.49 -12.27 -16.28
C TYR A 275 3.66 -12.92 -17.05
N SER A 276 4.30 -12.19 -17.98
CA SER A 276 5.51 -12.65 -18.68
C SER A 276 6.74 -12.69 -17.77
N LYS A 277 6.73 -11.91 -16.68
CA LYS A 277 7.81 -11.87 -15.68
C LYS A 277 7.27 -12.16 -14.30
N LYS A 278 8.01 -12.97 -13.54
CA LYS A 278 7.77 -13.20 -12.11
C LYS A 278 8.77 -12.42 -11.28
N LEU A 279 8.35 -12.00 -10.09
CA LEU A 279 9.29 -11.43 -9.14
C LEU A 279 10.21 -12.56 -8.63
N ASP A 280 11.50 -12.42 -8.85
CA ASP A 280 12.50 -13.44 -8.52
C ASP A 280 12.44 -13.80 -7.02
N SER A 281 12.56 -15.09 -6.69
CA SER A 281 12.58 -15.59 -5.30
C SER A 281 13.75 -15.02 -4.49
N SER A 282 14.86 -14.68 -5.16
CA SER A 282 16.04 -14.01 -4.61
C SER A 282 15.88 -12.48 -4.45
N SER A 283 14.79 -11.90 -4.96
CA SER A 283 14.53 -10.46 -4.86
C SER A 283 14.49 -9.97 -3.40
N TRP A 284 14.83 -8.70 -3.20
CA TRP A 284 14.84 -8.09 -1.88
C TRP A 284 13.45 -8.05 -1.22
N VAL A 285 12.39 -7.93 -2.03
CA VAL A 285 10.99 -7.95 -1.55
C VAL A 285 10.65 -9.31 -0.96
N LYS A 286 10.89 -10.40 -1.69
CA LYS A 286 10.62 -11.76 -1.21
C LYS A 286 11.51 -12.15 -0.04
N ASN A 287 12.74 -11.64 0.00
CA ASN A 287 13.69 -11.87 1.10
C ASN A 287 13.64 -10.79 2.20
N TYR A 288 12.62 -9.94 2.26
CA TYR A 288 12.59 -8.80 3.17
C TYR A 288 12.81 -9.21 4.63
N LEU A 289 12.23 -10.33 5.06
CA LEU A 289 12.42 -10.87 6.42
C LEU A 289 13.90 -11.17 6.71
N LYS A 290 14.60 -11.81 5.77
CA LYS A 290 16.03 -12.12 5.89
C LYS A 290 16.84 -10.84 6.03
N TYR A 291 16.62 -9.87 5.15
CA TYR A 291 17.27 -8.56 5.23
C TYR A 291 17.01 -7.88 6.58
N ARG A 292 15.76 -7.89 7.02
CA ARG A 292 15.30 -7.25 8.25
C ARG A 292 15.84 -7.87 9.54
N ILE A 293 16.04 -9.19 9.56
CA ILE A 293 16.66 -9.92 10.68
C ILE A 293 18.18 -9.74 10.64
N SER A 294 18.77 -9.79 9.45
CA SER A 294 20.21 -9.72 9.24
C SER A 294 20.82 -8.32 9.43
N ASN A 295 20.07 -7.31 9.89
CA ASN A 295 20.50 -5.93 10.15
C ASN A 295 21.97 -5.83 10.59
N GLY A 296 22.88 -5.66 9.64
CA GLY A 296 24.32 -5.54 9.90
C GLY A 296 25.10 -6.81 10.28
N VAL A 297 24.44 -7.92 10.61
CA VAL A 297 25.07 -9.11 11.21
C VAL A 297 26.08 -9.78 10.27
N ASN A 298 25.86 -9.73 8.94
CA ASN A 298 26.75 -10.35 7.94
C ASN A 298 27.39 -9.36 6.97
N GLY A 299 27.56 -8.09 7.37
CA GLY A 299 28.19 -7.11 6.49
C GLY A 299 27.53 -7.02 5.11
N ASN A 300 26.20 -7.17 5.05
CA ASN A 300 25.41 -6.99 3.83
C ASN A 300 25.93 -5.74 3.13
N ASN A 301 26.64 -5.96 2.03
CA ASN A 301 27.22 -4.87 1.29
C ASN A 301 26.01 -4.17 0.69
N PHE A 302 25.50 -3.14 1.36
CA PHE A 302 24.32 -2.38 0.96
C PHE A 302 24.39 -1.94 -0.50
N LYS A 303 25.62 -1.80 -1.03
CA LYS A 303 25.94 -1.58 -2.45
C LYS A 303 25.60 -2.76 -3.39
N LYS A 304 25.73 -4.00 -2.90
CA LYS A 304 25.48 -5.26 -3.62
C LYS A 304 24.03 -5.73 -3.54
N ILE A 305 23.19 -5.12 -2.69
CA ILE A 305 21.76 -5.43 -2.69
C ILE A 305 21.22 -5.04 -4.08
N LYS A 306 20.73 -6.04 -4.81
CA LYS A 306 20.02 -5.84 -6.06
C LYS A 306 18.63 -5.32 -5.72
N ILE A 307 18.52 -4.00 -5.58
CA ILE A 307 17.23 -3.28 -5.57
C ILE A 307 16.83 -2.96 -7.01
N ASP A 308 17.12 -3.86 -7.93
CA ASP A 308 16.70 -3.78 -9.32
C ASP A 308 15.80 -4.99 -9.60
N ILE A 309 15.08 -4.92 -10.72
CA ILE A 309 14.39 -6.06 -11.32
C ILE A 309 15.41 -6.98 -11.97
#